data_AF-A0A0A7A238-F1
#
_entry.id   AF-A0A0A7A238-F1
#
_cell.length_a   1.000
_cell.length_b   1.000
_cell.length_c   1.000
_cell.angle_alpha   90.00
_cell.angle_beta   90.00
_cell.angle_gamma   90.00
#
_symmetry.space_group_name_H-M   'P 1'
#
loop_
_entity.id
_entity.type
_entity.pdbx_description
1 polymer ?
#
loop_
_entity_poly.entity_id
_entity_poly.type
_entity_poly.pdbx_seq_one_letter_code
_entity_poly.pdbx_strand_id
1 'polypeptide(L)'
;MQMERDGKDPQMQVAEVAQQSGTLLARDMDSEQAASMARGWVASSASAQSTYWLSRWGTARVSLGVDEDFSLKSSSFEFLHPWYETPDNLVFSQHTLHRTDDRTQTNHGIGWRYFTPSWMSGVNMFIDHDLTRYHTRTGMGVGY
;
A
#
# COMPACT_ATOMS: atom_id res chain seq x y z
N MET A 1 28.09 -18.27 42.46
CA MET A 1 27.83 -16.87 42.07
C MET A 1 27.98 -16.82 40.55
N GLN A 2 26.94 -17.20 39.80
CA GLN A 2 25.77 -16.39 39.41
C GLN A 2 26.16 -15.33 38.37
N MET A 3 25.88 -15.63 37.11
CA MET A 3 25.59 -14.64 36.10
C MET A 3 24.29 -15.10 35.44
N GLU A 4 23.18 -14.61 35.98
CA GLU A 4 21.86 -14.73 35.36
C GLU A 4 21.92 -14.08 33.97
N ARG A 5 21.67 -14.90 32.94
CA ARG A 5 21.30 -14.39 31.62
C ARG A 5 19.92 -13.75 31.79
N ASP A 6 19.89 -12.42 31.89
CA ASP A 6 18.69 -11.60 31.78
C ASP A 6 18.15 -11.69 30.34
N GLY A 7 17.56 -12.84 30.03
CA GLY A 7 16.74 -13.03 28.84
C GLY A 7 15.41 -12.35 29.07
N LYS A 8 15.36 -11.02 28.92
CA LYS A 8 14.07 -10.33 28.78
C LYS A 8 13.36 -10.93 27.58
N ASP A 9 12.33 -11.72 27.88
CA ASP A 9 11.45 -12.35 26.91
C ASP A 9 11.04 -11.28 25.88
N PRO A 10 11.22 -11.49 24.56
CA PRO A 10 10.78 -10.52 23.56
C PRO A 10 9.31 -10.16 23.72
N GLN A 11 8.49 -11.03 24.32
CA GLN A 11 7.12 -10.75 24.69
C GLN A 11 7.00 -9.71 25.82
N MET A 12 7.92 -9.71 26.80
CA MET A 12 7.98 -8.67 27.84
C MET A 12 8.43 -7.33 27.28
N GLN A 13 9.39 -7.29 26.34
CA GLN A 13 9.78 -6.03 25.69
C GLN A 13 8.66 -5.46 24.80
N VAL A 14 7.98 -6.31 24.03
CA VAL A 14 6.83 -5.89 23.22
C VAL A 14 5.67 -5.46 24.11
N ALA A 15 5.40 -6.17 25.21
CA ALA A 15 4.38 -5.78 26.17
C ALA A 15 4.73 -4.48 26.90
N GLU A 16 6.00 -4.24 27.23
CA GLU A 16 6.46 -3.02 27.90
C GLU A 16 6.37 -1.81 26.95
N VAL A 17 6.78 -1.96 25.68
CA VAL A 17 6.62 -0.92 24.64
C VAL A 17 5.14 -0.69 24.30
N ALA A 18 4.33 -1.75 24.22
CA ALA A 18 2.89 -1.66 23.96
C ALA A 18 2.14 -1.06 25.16
N GLN A 19 2.54 -1.34 26.40
CA GLN A 19 1.95 -0.75 27.59
C GLN A 19 2.39 0.69 27.80
N GLN A 20 3.66 1.04 27.54
CA GLN A 20 4.12 2.43 27.58
C GLN A 20 3.48 3.27 26.47
N SER A 21 3.38 2.75 25.25
CA SER A 21 2.65 3.40 24.16
C SER A 21 1.14 3.47 24.46
N GLY A 22 0.57 2.39 24.98
CA GLY A 22 -0.86 2.28 25.31
C GLY A 22 -1.29 3.15 26.50
N THR A 23 -0.45 3.34 27.52
CA THR A 23 -0.75 4.22 28.67
C THR A 23 -0.48 5.69 28.39
N LEU A 24 0.43 6.02 27.45
CA LEU A 24 0.58 7.38 26.93
C LEU A 24 -0.58 7.77 25.99
N LEU A 25 -1.06 6.83 25.18
CA LEU A 25 -2.24 7.03 24.32
C LEU A 25 -3.54 7.09 25.14
N ALA A 26 -3.72 6.22 26.14
CA ALA A 26 -4.95 6.14 26.92
C ALA A 26 -5.16 7.28 27.94
N ARG A 27 -4.13 8.10 28.22
CA ARG A 27 -4.22 9.18 29.21
C ARG A 27 -4.68 10.52 28.65
N ASP A 28 -4.62 10.72 27.32
CA ASP A 28 -4.98 11.99 26.65
C ASP A 28 -5.80 11.81 25.34
N MET A 29 -6.19 10.58 24.98
CA MET A 29 -7.02 10.36 23.79
C MET A 29 -8.43 10.91 23.98
N ASP A 30 -8.72 11.99 23.25
CA ASP A 30 -10.09 12.43 23.03
C ASP A 30 -10.88 11.40 22.20
N SER A 31 -12.19 11.42 22.35
CA SER A 31 -13.14 10.56 21.64
C SER A 31 -12.94 10.57 20.11
N GLU A 32 -12.57 11.71 19.54
CA GLU A 32 -12.29 11.86 18.10
C GLU A 32 -11.00 11.15 17.67
N GLN A 33 -9.98 11.16 18.53
CA GLN A 33 -8.73 10.44 18.28
C GLN A 33 -8.96 8.92 18.31
N ALA A 34 -9.76 8.44 19.27
CA ALA A 34 -10.18 7.03 19.29
C ALA A 34 -11.00 6.65 18.06
N ALA A 35 -11.94 7.50 17.63
CA ALA A 35 -12.76 7.28 16.44
C ALA A 35 -11.91 7.27 15.16
N SER A 36 -10.96 8.18 15.01
CA SER A 36 -10.05 8.22 13.85
C SER A 36 -9.13 7.00 13.80
N MET A 37 -8.62 6.53 14.94
CA MET A 37 -7.87 5.27 15.03
C MET A 37 -8.73 4.08 14.62
N ALA A 38 -9.96 3.98 15.14
CA ALA A 38 -10.89 2.92 14.78
C ALA A 38 -11.20 2.91 13.27
N ARG A 39 -11.45 4.09 12.69
CA ARG A 39 -11.64 4.26 11.24
C ARG A 39 -10.42 3.83 10.44
N GLY A 40 -9.22 4.26 10.84
CA GLY A 40 -7.96 3.85 10.21
C GLY A 40 -7.74 2.34 10.27
N TRP A 41 -8.09 1.69 11.39
CA TRP A 41 -8.02 0.25 11.54
C TRP A 41 -9.01 -0.48 10.62
N VAL A 42 -10.26 -0.03 10.55
CA VAL A 42 -11.26 -0.59 9.64
C VAL A 42 -10.82 -0.45 8.18
N ALA A 43 -10.38 0.75 7.77
CA ALA A 43 -9.97 1.03 6.41
C ALA A 43 -8.73 0.21 6.01
N SER A 44 -7.74 0.08 6.90
CA SER A 44 -6.54 -0.73 6.66
C SER A 44 -6.85 -2.23 6.60
N SER A 45 -7.73 -2.73 7.46
CA SER A 45 -8.19 -4.13 7.42
C SER A 45 -8.90 -4.45 6.10
N ALA A 46 -9.82 -3.59 5.67
CA ALA A 46 -10.52 -3.74 4.39
C ALA A 46 -9.55 -3.68 3.20
N SER A 47 -8.59 -2.76 3.24
CA SER A 47 -7.53 -2.62 2.23
C SER A 47 -6.67 -3.88 2.13
N ALA A 48 -6.26 -4.44 3.27
CA ALA A 48 -5.45 -5.65 3.34
C ALA A 48 -6.19 -6.88 2.81
N GLN A 49 -7.46 -7.07 3.19
CA GLN A 49 -8.28 -8.18 2.69
C GLN A 49 -8.49 -8.10 1.17
N SER A 50 -8.79 -6.91 0.67
CA SER A 50 -8.97 -6.68 -0.77
C SER A 50 -7.67 -6.95 -1.54
N THR A 51 -6.54 -6.44 -1.02
CA THR A 51 -5.20 -6.69 -1.57
C THR A 51 -4.88 -8.18 -1.61
N TYR A 52 -5.14 -8.91 -0.53
CA TYR A 52 -4.89 -10.34 -0.43
C TYR A 52 -5.72 -11.13 -1.45
N TRP A 53 -7.01 -10.81 -1.59
CA TRP A 53 -7.88 -11.49 -2.55
C TRP A 53 -7.46 -11.22 -4.01
N LEU A 54 -7.14 -9.97 -4.35
CA LEU A 54 -6.74 -9.55 -5.70
C LEU A 54 -5.34 -10.05 -6.08
N SER A 55 -4.44 -10.19 -5.11
CA SER A 55 -3.08 -10.70 -5.35
C SER A 55 -3.03 -12.16 -5.81
N ARG A 56 -4.17 -12.86 -5.85
CA ARG A 56 -4.27 -14.19 -6.48
C ARG A 56 -4.13 -14.15 -8.01
N TRP A 57 -4.30 -12.97 -8.61
CA TRP A 57 -4.38 -12.78 -10.06
C TRP A 57 -3.19 -11.96 -10.63
N GLY A 58 -2.26 -11.57 -9.75
CA GLY A 58 -1.13 -10.69 -10.06
C GLY A 58 -0.63 -10.01 -8.80
N THR A 59 0.09 -8.90 -8.94
CA THR A 59 0.46 -8.06 -7.78
C THR A 59 -0.58 -6.95 -7.64
N ALA A 60 -1.42 -7.02 -6.62
CA ALA A 60 -2.42 -6.00 -6.35
C ALA A 60 -2.08 -5.20 -5.10
N ARG A 61 -2.58 -3.97 -5.01
CA ARG A 61 -2.61 -3.17 -3.80
C ARG A 61 -3.87 -2.34 -3.79
N VAL A 62 -4.58 -2.39 -2.68
CA VAL A 62 -5.75 -1.54 -2.40
C VAL A 62 -5.43 -0.69 -1.19
N SER A 63 -5.79 0.58 -1.24
CA SER A 63 -5.74 1.49 -0.10
C SER A 63 -7.05 2.25 0.00
N LEU A 64 -7.67 2.25 1.17
CA LEU A 64 -8.91 2.96 1.47
C LEU A 64 -8.65 3.95 2.61
N GLY A 65 -9.21 5.14 2.50
CA GLY A 65 -9.23 6.16 3.52
C GLY A 65 -10.66 6.61 3.78
N VAL A 66 -11.00 6.75 5.05
CA VAL A 66 -12.36 7.01 5.52
C VAL A 66 -12.39 8.30 6.35
N ASP A 67 -13.41 9.13 6.18
CA ASP A 67 -13.61 10.39 6.94
C ASP A 67 -14.43 10.18 8.24
N GLU A 68 -14.84 11.28 8.87
CA GLU A 68 -15.57 11.29 10.16
C GLU A 68 -16.96 10.67 10.07
N ASP A 69 -17.58 10.72 8.89
CA ASP A 69 -18.92 10.19 8.64
C ASP A 69 -18.89 8.71 8.20
N PHE A 70 -17.73 8.05 8.35
CA PHE A 70 -17.48 6.71 7.81
C PHE A 70 -17.63 6.62 6.27
N SER A 71 -17.47 7.75 5.58
CA SER A 71 -17.51 7.81 4.12
C SER A 71 -16.13 7.64 3.50
N LEU A 72 -16.08 7.05 2.31
CA LEU A 72 -14.85 6.79 1.57
C LEU A 72 -14.29 8.11 1.00
N LYS A 73 -13.34 8.70 1.71
CA LYS A 73 -12.67 9.94 1.30
C LYS A 73 -11.63 9.73 0.20
N SER A 74 -10.91 8.61 0.27
CA SER A 74 -9.90 8.27 -0.71
C SER A 74 -9.85 6.78 -0.96
N SER A 75 -9.54 6.41 -2.19
CA SER A 75 -9.24 5.03 -2.56
C SER A 75 -8.18 4.97 -3.63
N SER A 76 -7.21 4.07 -3.48
CA SER A 76 -6.34 3.67 -4.57
C SER A 76 -6.43 2.17 -4.80
N PHE A 77 -6.31 1.81 -6.07
CA PHE A 77 -6.14 0.46 -6.53
C PHE A 77 -4.96 0.46 -7.50
N GLU A 78 -4.03 -0.44 -7.29
CA GLU A 78 -2.90 -0.70 -8.16
C GLU A 78 -2.88 -2.18 -8.48
N PHE A 79 -2.69 -2.52 -9.75
CA PHE A 79 -2.63 -3.88 -10.20
C PHE A 79 -1.59 -4.04 -11.28
N LEU A 80 -0.65 -4.95 -11.06
CA LEU A 80 0.35 -5.37 -12.01
C LEU A 80 0.09 -6.82 -12.37
N HIS A 81 -0.14 -7.07 -13.65
CA HIS A 81 -0.32 -8.41 -14.19
C HIS A 81 0.95 -8.84 -14.95
N PRO A 82 1.65 -9.89 -14.48
CA PRO A 82 2.80 -10.43 -15.18
C PRO A 82 2.32 -11.31 -16.36
N TRP A 83 2.48 -10.82 -17.58
CA TRP A 83 2.16 -11.60 -18.79
C TRP A 83 3.22 -12.67 -19.08
N TYR A 84 4.48 -12.34 -18.80
CA TYR A 84 5.61 -13.24 -18.95
C TYR A 84 6.61 -12.96 -17.84
N GLU A 85 6.95 -13.99 -17.08
CA GLU A 85 7.85 -13.88 -15.93
C GLU A 85 8.84 -15.04 -15.92
N THR A 86 10.12 -14.70 -15.89
CA THR A 86 11.26 -15.59 -15.66
C THR A 86 12.20 -14.94 -14.63
N PRO A 87 13.22 -15.64 -14.11
CA PRO A 87 14.17 -15.03 -13.18
C PRO A 87 14.82 -13.75 -13.71
N ASP A 88 14.99 -13.64 -15.03
CA ASP A 88 15.72 -12.54 -15.67
C ASP A 88 14.78 -11.57 -16.39
N ASN A 89 13.51 -11.90 -16.61
CA ASN A 89 12.62 -11.09 -17.46
C ASN A 89 11.21 -10.99 -16.89
N LEU A 90 10.65 -9.79 -16.95
CA LEU A 90 9.24 -9.53 -16.64
C LEU A 90 8.63 -8.64 -17.72
N VAL A 91 7.63 -9.15 -18.44
CA VAL A 91 6.72 -8.34 -19.26
C VAL A 91 5.39 -8.24 -18.53
N PHE A 92 4.90 -7.02 -18.35
CA PHE A 92 3.75 -6.76 -17.50
C PHE A 92 2.84 -5.67 -18.06
N SER A 93 1.58 -5.71 -17.67
CA SER A 93 0.71 -4.54 -17.69
C SER A 93 0.50 -4.05 -16.27
N GLN A 94 0.37 -2.74 -16.11
CA GLN A 94 0.04 -2.10 -14.85
C GLN A 94 -1.19 -1.21 -15.04
N HIS A 95 -2.08 -1.26 -14.06
CA HIS A 95 -3.29 -0.47 -14.02
C HIS A 95 -3.40 0.15 -12.63
N THR A 96 -3.57 1.45 -12.56
CA THR A 96 -3.86 2.13 -11.30
C THR A 96 -5.12 2.95 -11.44
N LEU A 97 -5.92 2.97 -10.38
CA LEU A 97 -7.06 3.84 -10.22
C LEU A 97 -6.89 4.55 -8.89
N HIS A 98 -6.92 5.88 -8.92
CA HIS A 98 -6.76 6.69 -7.74
C HIS A 98 -7.91 7.69 -7.66
N ARG A 99 -8.60 7.70 -6.53
CA ARG A 99 -9.62 8.68 -6.20
C ARG A 99 -9.27 9.35 -4.88
N THR A 100 -9.20 10.67 -4.91
CA THR A 100 -9.14 11.51 -3.71
C THR A 100 -10.15 12.63 -3.91
N ASP A 101 -11.07 12.75 -2.96
CA ASP A 101 -12.20 13.68 -3.03
C ASP A 101 -12.97 13.49 -4.36
N ASP A 102 -13.06 14.56 -5.17
CA ASP A 102 -13.82 14.59 -6.44
C ASP A 102 -12.97 14.18 -7.66
N ARG A 103 -11.66 13.97 -7.47
CA ARG A 103 -10.74 13.71 -8.59
C ARG A 103 -10.47 12.22 -8.72
N THR A 104 -10.86 11.65 -9.86
CA THR A 104 -10.58 10.27 -10.22
C THR A 104 -9.59 10.24 -11.38
N GLN A 105 -8.47 9.54 -11.19
CA GLN A 105 -7.42 9.37 -12.18
C GLN A 105 -7.17 7.88 -12.40
N THR A 106 -6.98 7.49 -13.64
CA THR A 106 -6.57 6.14 -14.01
C THR A 106 -5.25 6.20 -14.76
N ASN A 107 -4.38 5.22 -14.53
CA ASN A 107 -3.16 5.02 -15.31
C ASN A 107 -3.16 3.60 -15.85
N HIS A 108 -2.84 3.46 -17.12
CA HIS A 108 -2.65 2.17 -17.77
C HIS A 108 -1.31 2.15 -18.47
N GLY A 109 -0.50 1.14 -18.17
CA GLY A 109 0.81 1.01 -18.76
C GLY A 109 1.19 -0.42 -19.07
N ILE A 110 2.18 -0.54 -19.92
CA ILE A 110 2.89 -1.77 -20.21
C ILE A 110 4.37 -1.55 -19.96
N GLY A 111 5.07 -2.60 -19.59
CA GLY A 111 6.50 -2.49 -19.36
C GLY A 111 7.22 -3.81 -19.51
N TRP A 112 8.53 -3.66 -19.63
CA TRP A 112 9.47 -4.77 -19.61
C TRP A 112 10.58 -4.44 -18.62
N ARG A 113 10.97 -5.43 -17.82
CA ARG A 113 12.12 -5.38 -16.92
C ARG A 113 13.02 -6.56 -17.19
N TYR A 114 14.32 -6.28 -17.23
CA TYR A 114 15.38 -7.27 -17.29
C TYR A 114 16.18 -7.23 -15.98
N PHE A 115 16.40 -8.40 -15.40
CA PHE A 115 17.08 -8.58 -14.12
C PHE A 115 18.41 -9.31 -14.33
N THR A 116 19.40 -8.87 -13.56
CA THR A 116 20.64 -9.60 -13.33
C THR A 116 20.85 -9.71 -11.81
N PRO A 117 21.84 -10.48 -11.33
CA PRO A 117 22.13 -10.55 -9.90
C PRO A 117 22.51 -9.21 -9.25
N SER A 118 22.94 -8.20 -10.02
CA SER A 118 23.50 -6.95 -9.48
C SER A 118 22.78 -5.68 -9.95
N TRP A 119 21.95 -5.74 -11.00
CA TRP A 119 21.21 -4.58 -11.51
C TRP A 119 19.92 -5.01 -12.21
N MET A 120 19.00 -4.06 -12.37
CA MET A 120 17.76 -4.23 -13.12
C MET A 120 17.62 -3.05 -14.07
N SER A 121 17.31 -3.31 -15.34
CA SER A 121 16.86 -2.26 -16.26
C SER A 121 15.44 -2.50 -16.70
N GLY A 122 14.79 -1.46 -17.18
CA GLY A 122 13.46 -1.63 -17.75
C GLY A 122 12.94 -0.40 -18.44
N VAL A 123 11.88 -0.61 -19.19
CA VAL A 123 11.13 0.44 -19.87
C VAL A 123 9.66 0.30 -19.52
N ASN A 124 8.97 1.42 -19.40
CA ASN A 124 7.52 1.46 -19.29
C ASN A 124 6.94 2.52 -20.22
N MET A 125 5.74 2.25 -20.70
CA MET A 125 4.91 3.21 -21.42
C MET A 125 3.58 3.26 -20.71
N PHE A 126 3.01 4.46 -20.57
CA PHE A 126 1.80 4.65 -19.80
C PHE A 126 0.91 5.75 -20.36
N ILE A 127 -0.38 5.60 -20.11
CA ILE A 127 -1.43 6.56 -20.43
C ILE A 127 -2.14 6.87 -19.11
N ASP A 128 -1.98 8.11 -18.66
CA ASP A 128 -2.75 8.66 -17.56
C ASP A 128 -4.00 9.34 -18.11
N HIS A 129 -5.15 9.10 -17.50
CA HIS A 129 -6.39 9.80 -17.80
C HIS A 129 -7.04 10.31 -16.52
N ASP A 130 -7.24 11.63 -16.47
CA ASP A 130 -8.04 12.28 -15.44
C ASP A 130 -9.50 12.20 -15.85
N LEU A 131 -10.25 11.28 -15.25
CA LEU A 131 -11.65 11.03 -15.55
C LEU A 131 -12.56 12.19 -15.15
N THR A 132 -12.14 13.00 -14.17
CA THR A 132 -12.91 14.17 -13.71
C THR A 132 -12.75 15.36 -14.66
N ARG A 133 -11.54 15.56 -15.21
CA ARG A 133 -11.22 16.71 -16.08
C ARG A 133 -11.08 16.37 -17.57
N TYR A 134 -11.25 15.10 -17.92
CA TYR A 134 -11.09 14.56 -19.28
C TYR A 134 -9.75 14.90 -19.93
N HIS A 135 -8.67 14.93 -19.15
CA HIS A 135 -7.33 15.18 -19.65
C HIS A 135 -6.54 13.87 -19.77
N THR A 136 -5.93 13.65 -20.93
CA THR A 136 -5.10 12.48 -21.22
C THR A 136 -3.65 12.89 -21.37
N ARG A 137 -2.75 12.17 -20.70
CA ARG A 137 -1.31 12.28 -20.89
C ARG A 137 -0.72 10.93 -21.22
N THR A 138 0.27 10.91 -22.11
CA THR A 138 1.07 9.72 -22.38
C THR A 138 2.50 9.98 -21.92
N GLY A 139 3.14 8.97 -21.36
CA GLY A 139 4.53 9.04 -20.94
C GLY A 139 5.27 7.74 -21.19
N MET A 140 6.59 7.84 -21.15
CA MET A 140 7.50 6.71 -21.20
C MET A 140 8.57 6.91 -20.13
N GLY A 141 8.98 5.81 -19.49
CA GLY A 141 10.03 5.80 -18.49
C GLY A 141 11.08 4.75 -18.84
N VAL A 142 12.33 5.05 -18.51
CA VAL A 142 13.45 4.10 -18.55
C VAL A 142 14.06 4.07 -17.14
N GLY A 143 14.32 2.88 -16.63
CA GLY A 143 15.00 2.65 -15.36
C GLY A 143 16.20 1.73 -15.53
N TYR A 144 17.20 1.88 -14.66
CA TYR A 144 18.44 1.10 -14.62
C TYR A 144 18.98 1.02 -13.19
#